data_AF-A0A9X3TNU9-F1
#
_entry.id   AF-A0A9X3TNU9-F1
#
_cell.length_a   1.000
_cell.length_b   1.000
_cell.length_c   1.000
_cell.angle_alpha   90.00
_cell.angle_beta   90.00
_cell.angle_gamma   90.00
#
_symmetry.space_group_name_H-M   'P 1'
#
loop_
_entity.id
_entity.type
_entity.pdbx_description
1 polymer ?
#
loop_
_entity_poly.entity_id
_entity_poly.type
_entity_poly.pdbx_seq_one_letter_code
_entity_poly.pdbx_strand_id
1 'polypeptide(L)' 'MNGEFYAKVLATTDGSALELLRDQLVKEACAAHVNWQTRAEVYQMIQVINERLMQLDDLAEGRDQSREL' A
#
# COMPACT_ATOMS: atom_id res chain seq x y z
N MET A 1 -10.99 0.77 13.47
CA MET A 1 -10.00 -0.17 14.02
C MET A 1 -9.28 -0.79 12.81
N ASN A 2 -8.24 -0.12 12.31
CA ASN A 2 -7.50 -0.53 11.11
C ASN A 2 -6.16 -1.22 11.44
N GLY A 3 -5.91 -1.51 12.72
CA GLY A 3 -4.62 -2.03 13.18
C GLY A 3 -4.22 -3.37 12.55
N GLU A 4 -5.16 -4.30 12.38
CA GLU A 4 -4.90 -5.58 11.72
C GLU A 4 -4.56 -5.39 10.24
N PHE A 5 -5.24 -4.48 9.55
CA PHE A 5 -4.97 -4.16 8.16
C PHE A 5 -3.55 -3.58 7.99
N TYR A 6 -3.18 -2.59 8.79
CA TYR A 6 -1.85 -1.98 8.72
C TYR A 6 -0.74 -2.97 9.05
N ALA A 7 -0.93 -3.82 10.07
CA ALA A 7 0.03 -4.87 10.41
C ALA A 7 0.26 -5.83 9.23
N LYS A 8 -0.81 -6.22 8.52
CA LYS A 8 -0.70 -7.07 7.33
C LYS A 8 0.06 -6.37 6.20
N VAL A 9 -0.30 -5.13 5.86
CA VAL A 9 0.39 -4.36 4.81
C VAL A 9 1.89 -4.23 5.10
N LEU A 10 2.26 -3.87 6.33
CA LEU A 10 3.67 -3.72 6.73
C LEU A 10 4.46 -5.05 6.71
N ALA A 11 3.78 -6.18 6.94
CA ALA A 11 4.40 -7.50 6.86
C ALA A 11 4.51 -8.04 5.43
N THR A 12 3.72 -7.52 4.48
CA THR A 12 3.78 -7.93 3.08
C THR A 12 5.06 -7.43 2.42
N THR A 13 5.72 -8.32 1.67
CA THR A 13 6.91 -8.02 0.86
C THR A 13 6.68 -8.22 -0.64
N ASP A 14 5.53 -8.76 -1.03
CA ASP A 14 5.12 -8.90 -2.42
C ASP A 14 4.54 -7.56 -2.90
N GLY A 15 5.33 -6.81 -3.68
CA GLY A 15 4.93 -5.52 -4.22
C GLY A 15 3.71 -5.62 -5.13
N SER A 16 3.64 -6.64 -5.99
CA SER A 16 2.50 -6.84 -6.91
C SER A 16 1.19 -7.09 -6.16
N ALA A 17 1.23 -7.83 -5.04
CA ALA A 17 0.06 -8.02 -4.19
C ALA A 17 -0.41 -6.71 -3.53
N LEU A 18 0.54 -5.85 -3.13
CA LEU A 18 0.24 -4.53 -2.56
C LEU A 18 -0.34 -3.58 -3.62
N GLU A 19 0.17 -3.59 -4.85
CA GLU A 19 -0.38 -2.80 -5.96
C GLU A 19 -1.82 -3.23 -6.29
N LEU A 20 -2.08 -4.54 -6.35
CA LEU A 20 -3.44 -5.05 -6.58
C LEU A 20 -4.41 -4.61 -5.48
N LEU A 21 -3.97 -4.66 -4.22
CA LEU A 21 -4.76 -4.19 -3.09
C LEU A 21 -5.04 -2.69 -3.16
N ARG A 22 -4.04 -1.88 -3.50
CA ARG A 22 -4.19 -0.43 -3.72
C ARG A 22 -5.26 -0.16 -4.79
N ASP A 23 -5.17 -0.83 -5.93
CA ASP A 23 -6.08 -0.62 -7.04
C ASP A 23 -7.52 -1.01 -6.70
N GLN A 24 -7.69 -2.06 -5.89
CA GLN A 24 -9.01 -2.46 -5.39
C GLN A 24 -9.61 -1.40 -4.45
N LEU A 25 -8.80 -0.83 -3.55
CA LEU A 25 -9.23 0.23 -2.64
C LEU A 25 -9.57 1.52 -3.40
N VAL A 26 -8.80 1.87 -4.44
CA VAL A 26 -9.12 3.03 -5.30
C VAL A 26 -10.49 2.85 -5.96
N LYS A 27 -10.79 1.65 -6.49
CA LYS A 27 -12.10 1.34 -7.07
C LYS A 27 -13.22 1.47 -6.05
N GLU A 28 -13.01 0.99 -4.83
CA GLU A 28 -13.97 1.12 -3.73
C GLU A 28 -14.23 2.59 -3.37
N ALA A 29 -13.18 3.39 -3.17
CA ALA A 29 -13.32 4.82 -2.88
C ALA A 29 -14.09 5.59 -3.97
N CYS A 30 -13.92 5.20 -5.24
CA CYS A 30 -14.59 5.80 -6.39
C CYS A 30 -16.06 5.39 -6.53
N ALA A 31 -16.55 4.39 -5.79
CA ALA A 31 -17.92 3.95 -5.92
C ALA A 31 -18.91 5.04 -5.45
N ALA A 32 -20.00 5.20 -6.22
CA ALA A 32 -20.95 6.30 -6.03
C ALA A 32 -21.68 6.29 -4.68
N HIS A 33 -21.80 5.10 -4.06
CA HIS A 33 -22.48 4.91 -2.77
C HIS A 33 -21.58 5.17 -1.55
N VAL A 34 -20.27 5.38 -1.75
CA VAL A 34 -19.32 5.60 -0.66
C VAL A 34 -19.34 7.07 -0.26
N ASN A 35 -19.61 7.35 1.01
CA ASN A 35 -19.63 8.70 1.56
C ASN A 35 -18.20 9.24 1.80
N TRP A 36 -18.10 10.55 2.07
CA TRP A 36 -16.80 11.21 2.25
C TRP A 36 -15.96 10.66 3.41
N GLN A 37 -16.60 10.32 4.53
CA GLN A 37 -15.90 9.78 5.69
C GLN A 37 -15.23 8.44 5.37
N THR A 38 -15.98 7.53 4.74
CA THR A 38 -15.45 6.24 4.30
C THR A 38 -14.38 6.42 3.23
N ARG A 39 -14.51 7.36 2.30
CA ARG A 39 -13.45 7.68 1.32
C ARG A 39 -12.16 8.12 2.00
N ALA A 40 -12.24 8.97 3.03
CA ALA A 40 -11.07 9.43 3.77
C ALA A 40 -10.33 8.27 4.46
N GLU A 41 -11.07 7.31 5.03
CA GLU A 41 -10.50 6.11 5.64
C GLU A 41 -9.80 5.22 4.59
N VAL A 42 -10.43 5.02 3.43
CA VAL A 42 -9.83 4.26 2.32
C VAL A 42 -8.58 4.94 1.78
N TYR A 43 -8.55 6.28 1.68
CA TYR A 43 -7.35 7.00 1.27
C TYR A 43 -6.19 6.87 2.27
N GLN A 44 -6.46 6.84 3.57
CA GLN A 44 -5.42 6.53 4.57
C GLN A 44 -4.86 5.12 4.38
N MET A 45 -5.72 4.14 4.07
CA MET A 45 -5.26 2.78 3.77
C MET A 45 -4.38 2.73 2.52
N ILE A 46 -4.75 3.44 1.45
CA ILE A 46 -3.96 3.58 0.23
C ILE A 46 -2.60 4.23 0.51
N GLN A 47 -2.56 5.27 1.34
CA GLN A 47 -1.30 5.94 1.69
C GLN A 47 -0.32 4.97 2.36
N VAL A 48 -0.78 4.17 3.32
CA VAL A 48 0.08 3.17 3.99
C VAL A 48 0.62 2.13 3.00
N ILE A 49 -0.18 1.73 2.00
CA ILE A 49 0.29 0.83 0.95
C ILE A 49 1.38 1.50 0.09
N ASN A 50 1.18 2.75 -0.31
CA ASN A 50 2.17 3.48 -1.12
C ASN A 50 3.50 3.65 -0.37
N GLU A 51 3.45 4.01 0.91
CA GLU A 51 4.64 4.10 1.77
C GLU A 51 5.36 2.75 1.85
N ARG A 52 4.61 1.64 1.95
CA ARG A 52 5.21 0.31 1.97
C ARG A 52 5.85 -0.08 0.64
N LEU A 53 5.21 0.23 -0.49
CA LEU A 53 5.76 0.01 -1.82
C LEU A 53 7.09 0.75 -1.99
N MET A 54 7.15 2.04 -1.61
CA MET A 54 8.39 2.81 -1.64
C MET A 54 9.51 2.17 -0.80
N GLN A 55 9.20 1.68 0.41
CA GLN A 55 10.19 0.98 1.23
C GLN A 55 10.73 -0.31 0.58
N LEU A 56 9.89 -1.02 -0.19
CA LEU A 56 10.31 -2.23 -0.88
C LEU A 56 11.20 -1.90 -2.09
N ASP A 57 10.89 -0.83 -2.79
CA ASP A 57 11.69 -0.31 -3.91
C ASP A 57 13.07 0.16 -3.44
N ASP A 58 13.13 0.98 -2.38
CA ASP A 58 14.39 1.44 -1.77
C ASP A 58 15.30 0.25 -1.36
N LEU A 59 14.70 -0.83 -0.83
CA LEU A 59 15.42 -2.06 -0.48
C LEU A 59 15.88 -2.87 -1.68
N ALA A 60 15.16 -2.80 -2.81
CA ALA A 60 15.60 -3.42 -4.05
C ALA A 60 16.81 -2.67 -4.62
N GLU A 61 16.73 -1.34 -4.69
CA GLU A 61 17.81 -0.47 -5.19
C GLU A 61 19.08 -0.59 -4.33
N GLY A 62 18.96 -0.57 -3.00
CA GLY A 62 20.11 -0.73 -2.09
C GLY A 62 20.78 -2.11 -2.18
N ARG A 63 20.03 -3.15 -2.54
CA ARG A 63 20.58 -4.50 -2.78
C ARG A 63 21.33 -4.60 -4.10
N ASP A 64 20.85 -3.92 -5.14
CA ASP A 64 21.53 -3.91 -6.44
C ASP A 64 22.85 -3.11 -6.36
N GLN A 65 22.88 -1.97 -5.66
CA GLN A 65 24.13 -1.21 -5.45
C GLN A 65 25.19 -1.99 -4.65
N SER A 66 24.78 -2.85 -3.71
CA SER A 66 25.71 -3.68 -2.92
C SER A 66 26.28 -4.87 -3.70
N ARG A 67 25.70 -5.22 -4.85
CA ARG A 67 26.18 -6.33 -5.72
C ARG A 67 27.17 -5.88 -6.78
N GLU A 68 27.24 -4.58 -7.05
CA GLU A 68 28.12 -3.98 -8.05
C GLU A 68 29.49 -3.51 -7.48
N LEU A 69 29.71 -3.65 -6.17
CA LEU A 69 30.98 -3.35 -5.46
C LEU A 69 31.74 -4.63 -5.09
#